data_AF-Q978U7-F1
#
_entry.id   AF-Q978U7-F1
#
_cell.length_a   1.000
_cell.length_b   1.000
_cell.length_c   1.000
_cell.angle_alpha   90.00
_cell.angle_beta   90.00
_cell.angle_gamma   90.00
#
_symmetry.space_group_name_H-M   'P 1'
#
loop_
_entity.id
_entity.type
_entity.pdbx_description
1 polymer ?
#
loop_
_entity_poly.entity_id
_entity_poly.type
_entity_poly.pdbx_seq_one_letter_code
_entity_poly.pdbx_strand_id
1 'polypeptide(L)'
;MKRQQFEKRGFSDRGEFQKREKKLDMSRSEEFGYMLGKTVEGLPDSVRGAIRGTIYSLASKKGIKEAKEFIGRKYQEGVIDYDTQKKLINLIYDYSKYR
;
A
#
# COMPACT_ATOMS: atom_id res chain seq x y z
N MET A 1 -56.01 -28.09 -7.44
CA MET A 1 -55.11 -26.99 -7.82
C MET A 1 -53.76 -27.19 -7.14
N LYS A 2 -52.71 -27.60 -7.87
CA LYS A 2 -51.35 -27.83 -7.34
C LYS A 2 -50.49 -26.58 -7.62
N ARG A 3 -50.05 -25.88 -6.58
CA ARG A 3 -49.09 -24.78 -6.68
C ARG A 3 -47.69 -25.38 -6.81
N GLN A 4 -47.08 -25.24 -7.99
CA GLN A 4 -45.66 -25.53 -8.22
C GLN A 4 -44.81 -24.58 -7.38
N GLN A 5 -43.95 -25.14 -6.54
CA GLN A 5 -42.90 -24.38 -5.85
C GLN A 5 -41.76 -24.15 -6.84
N PHE A 6 -41.53 -22.90 -7.23
CA PHE A 6 -40.36 -22.52 -8.01
C PHE A 6 -39.13 -22.51 -7.11
N GLU A 7 -38.15 -23.34 -7.48
CA GLU A 7 -36.80 -23.40 -6.91
C GLU A 7 -36.14 -22.02 -6.92
N LYS A 8 -35.90 -21.44 -5.73
CA LYS A 8 -34.90 -20.36 -5.57
C LYS A 8 -33.53 -21.01 -5.42
N ARG A 9 -32.91 -21.42 -6.54
CA ARG A 9 -31.46 -21.69 -6.56
C ARG A 9 -30.72 -20.36 -6.47
N GLY A 10 -30.14 -20.09 -5.31
CA GLY A 10 -29.34 -18.89 -5.03
C GLY A 10 -28.13 -18.81 -5.96
N PHE A 11 -28.07 -17.75 -6.75
CA PHE A 11 -26.94 -17.33 -7.57
C PHE A 11 -25.85 -16.62 -6.72
N SER A 12 -25.45 -17.23 -5.61
CA SER A 12 -24.46 -16.63 -4.69
C SER A 12 -23.21 -17.49 -4.57
N ASP A 13 -22.62 -17.84 -5.71
CA ASP A 13 -21.27 -18.41 -5.80
C ASP A 13 -20.48 -17.77 -6.96
N ARG A 14 -20.67 -16.46 -7.15
CA ARG A 14 -19.74 -15.68 -7.96
C ARG A 14 -18.55 -15.40 -7.07
N GLY A 15 -17.51 -16.23 -7.21
CA GLY A 15 -16.24 -16.10 -6.52
C GLY A 15 -15.83 -14.64 -6.36
N GLU A 16 -15.43 -14.28 -5.14
CA GLU A 16 -14.94 -12.96 -4.81
C GLU A 16 -13.87 -12.56 -5.84
N PHE A 17 -14.22 -11.66 -6.76
CA PHE A 17 -13.23 -11.03 -7.61
C PHE A 17 -12.31 -10.26 -6.66
N GLN A 18 -11.16 -10.85 -6.31
CA GLN A 18 -10.15 -10.17 -5.51
C GLN A 18 -9.83 -8.87 -6.23
N LYS A 19 -10.25 -7.75 -5.62
CA LYS A 19 -10.09 -6.43 -6.20
C LYS A 19 -8.59 -6.21 -6.35
N ARG A 20 -8.12 -6.08 -7.58
CA ARG A 20 -6.69 -5.87 -7.85
C ARG A 20 -6.24 -4.62 -7.11
N GLU A 21 -5.34 -4.80 -6.17
CA GLU A 21 -4.80 -3.71 -5.35
C GLU A 21 -3.42 -3.34 -5.87
N LYS A 22 -3.12 -2.04 -5.95
CA LYS A 22 -1.78 -1.60 -6.31
C LYS A 22 -0.87 -1.87 -5.11
N LYS A 23 0.15 -2.71 -5.30
CA LYS A 23 1.13 -3.11 -4.27
C LYS A 23 2.54 -2.94 -4.81
N LEU A 24 3.53 -3.02 -3.92
CA LEU A 24 4.95 -3.06 -4.28
C LEU A 24 5.19 -4.16 -5.30
N ASP A 25 5.90 -3.81 -6.37
CA ASP A 25 6.42 -4.78 -7.32
C ASP A 25 7.57 -5.57 -6.68
N MET A 26 7.28 -6.81 -6.27
CA MET A 26 8.25 -7.63 -5.55
C MET A 26 9.50 -7.98 -6.37
N SER A 27 9.45 -7.92 -7.72
CA SER A 27 10.67 -8.09 -8.53
C SER A 27 11.64 -6.91 -8.42
N ARG A 28 11.17 -5.76 -7.91
CA ARG A 28 11.96 -4.55 -7.66
C ARG A 28 12.06 -4.22 -6.17
N SER A 29 11.80 -5.19 -5.30
CA SER A 29 11.73 -4.98 -3.85
C SER A 29 13.06 -4.55 -3.23
N GLU A 30 14.19 -5.08 -3.73
CA GLU A 30 15.53 -4.70 -3.27
C GLU A 30 15.87 -3.26 -3.64
N GLU A 31 15.67 -2.90 -4.92
CA GLU A 31 15.86 -1.54 -5.43
C GLU A 31 14.96 -0.54 -4.67
N PHE A 32 13.69 -0.90 -4.46
CA PHE A 32 12.76 -0.11 -3.65
C PHE A 32 13.27 0.05 -2.21
N GLY A 33 13.73 -1.03 -1.57
CA GLY A 33 14.25 -1.00 -0.21
C GLY A 33 15.49 -0.11 -0.06
N TYR A 34 16.37 -0.09 -1.06
CA TYR A 34 17.53 0.80 -1.15
C TYR A 34 17.10 2.26 -1.31
N MET A 35 16.28 2.56 -2.31
CA MET A 35 15.80 3.92 -2.60
C MET A 35 14.97 4.50 -1.46
N LEU A 36 14.17 3.67 -0.80
CA LEU A 36 13.43 4.06 0.40
C LEU A 36 14.38 4.45 1.52
N GLY A 37 15.44 3.66 1.74
CA GLY A 37 16.49 3.98 2.71
C GLY A 37 17.16 5.33 2.43
N LYS A 38 17.51 5.59 1.16
CA LYS A 38 18.06 6.88 0.73
C LYS A 38 17.10 8.05 0.90
N THR A 39 15.81 7.82 0.64
CA THR A 39 14.80 8.87 0.77
C THR A 39 14.62 9.32 2.23
N VAL A 40 14.80 8.42 3.19
CA VAL A 40 14.65 8.73 4.63
C VAL A 40 15.98 9.01 5.35
N GLU A 41 17.11 9.02 4.62
CA GLU A 41 18.45 9.15 5.21
C GLU A 41 18.62 10.46 6.00
N GLY A 42 17.95 11.54 5.58
CA GLY A 42 17.97 12.83 6.28
C GLY A 42 17.11 12.90 7.56
N LEU A 43 16.30 11.88 7.86
CA LEU A 43 15.47 11.86 9.06
C LEU A 43 16.29 11.52 10.31
N PRO A 44 15.86 11.96 11.51
CA PRO A 44 16.49 11.56 12.77
C PRO A 44 16.52 10.04 12.94
N ASP A 45 17.62 9.51 13.47
CA ASP A 45 17.82 8.06 13.66
C ASP A 45 16.69 7.41 14.48
N SER A 46 16.12 8.16 15.43
CA SER A 46 15.02 7.74 16.30
C SER A 46 13.74 7.37 15.54
N VAL A 47 13.50 7.96 14.35
CA VAL A 47 12.28 7.74 13.55
C VAL A 47 12.55 7.07 12.21
N ARG A 48 13.80 7.16 11.69
CA ARG A 48 14.18 6.67 10.35
C ARG A 48 13.83 5.20 10.15
N GLY A 49 14.24 4.34 11.08
CA GLY A 49 14.01 2.90 10.99
C GLY A 49 12.52 2.55 10.97
N ALA A 50 11.74 3.20 11.85
CA ALA A 50 10.30 2.98 11.94
C ALA A 50 9.59 3.40 10.64
N ILE A 51 9.88 4.59 10.10
CA ILE A 51 9.27 5.09 8.85
C ILE A 51 9.59 4.16 7.68
N ARG A 52 10.87 3.78 7.51
CA ARG A 52 11.29 2.86 6.44
C ARG A 52 10.56 1.53 6.53
N GLY A 53 10.58 0.90 7.72
CA GLY A 53 9.96 -0.40 7.93
C GLY A 53 8.45 -0.39 7.70
N THR A 54 7.75 0.63 8.22
CA THR A 54 6.31 0.75 8.06
C THR A 54 5.91 0.99 6.60
N ILE A 55 6.58 1.90 5.88
CA ILE A 55 6.27 2.14 4.46
C ILE A 55 6.47 0.87 3.64
N TYR A 56 7.59 0.15 3.85
CA TYR A 56 7.86 -1.10 3.15
C TYR A 56 6.77 -2.15 3.44
N SER A 57 6.43 -2.34 4.72
CA SER A 57 5.41 -3.31 5.13
C SER A 57 4.03 -2.97 4.56
N LEU A 58 3.63 -1.69 4.57
CA LEU A 58 2.35 -1.26 4.02
C LEU A 58 2.31 -1.45 2.50
N ALA A 59 3.32 -0.96 1.78
CA ALA A 59 3.37 -1.05 0.31
C ALA A 59 3.39 -2.51 -0.18
N SER A 60 4.07 -3.41 0.54
CA SER A 60 4.16 -4.83 0.16
C SER A 60 2.95 -5.68 0.56
N LYS A 61 2.37 -5.46 1.75
CA LYS A 61 1.31 -6.33 2.29
C LYS A 61 -0.10 -5.76 2.09
N LYS A 62 -0.27 -4.47 2.35
CA LYS A 62 -1.59 -3.81 2.34
C LYS A 62 -1.86 -3.16 0.99
N GLY A 63 -1.04 -2.20 0.59
CA GLY A 63 -1.22 -1.46 -0.63
C GLY A 63 -0.54 -0.09 -0.62
N ILE A 64 -0.44 0.50 -1.80
CA ILE A 64 0.10 1.86 -1.97
C ILE A 64 -0.81 2.91 -1.33
N LYS A 65 -2.12 2.65 -1.25
CA LYS A 65 -3.07 3.56 -0.62
C LYS A 65 -2.76 3.73 0.87
N GLU A 66 -2.59 2.64 1.59
CA GLU A 66 -2.29 2.63 3.02
C GLU A 66 -0.90 3.24 3.29
N ALA A 67 0.08 2.95 2.43
CA ALA A 67 1.39 3.58 2.50
C ALA A 67 1.31 5.10 2.32
N LYS A 68 0.54 5.58 1.33
CA LYS A 68 0.32 7.01 1.08
C LYS A 68 -0.37 7.70 2.26
N GLU A 69 -1.40 7.08 2.84
CA GLU A 69 -2.09 7.61 4.02
C GLU A 69 -1.16 7.72 5.23
N PHE A 70 -0.30 6.72 5.45
CA PHE A 70 0.73 6.79 6.48
C PHE A 70 1.71 7.95 6.25
N ILE A 71 2.24 8.09 5.04
CA ILE A 71 3.15 9.20 4.68
C ILE A 71 2.47 10.56 4.89
N GLY A 72 1.20 10.69 4.47
CA GLY A 72 0.41 11.90 4.68
C GLY A 72 0.26 12.26 6.16
N ARG A 73 -0.04 11.28 7.02
CA ARG A 73 -0.10 11.50 8.48
C ARG A 73 1.24 11.94 9.05
N LYS A 74 2.36 11.34 8.64
CA LYS A 74 3.69 11.74 9.13
C LYS A 74 4.09 13.14 8.71
N TYR A 75 3.64 13.60 7.55
CA TYR A 75 3.78 15.00 7.17
C TYR A 75 2.91 15.93 8.04
N GLN A 76 1.65 15.57 8.27
CA GLN A 76 0.74 16.35 9.14
C GLN A 76 1.23 16.44 10.59
N GLU A 77 1.87 15.39 11.10
CA GLU A 77 2.49 15.35 12.43
C GLU A 77 3.82 16.14 12.50
N GLY A 78 4.33 16.65 11.37
CA GLY A 78 5.61 17.35 11.30
C GLY A 78 6.86 16.45 11.43
N VAL A 79 6.69 15.13 11.31
CA VAL A 79 7.79 14.16 11.41
C VAL A 79 8.64 14.15 10.15
N ILE A 80 8.03 14.42 8.99
CA ILE A 80 8.71 14.58 7.71
C ILE A 80 8.30 15.90 7.08
N ASP A 81 9.20 16.50 6.30
CA ASP A 81 8.93 17.70 5.52
C ASP A 81 8.19 17.38 4.22
N TYR A 82 7.76 18.44 3.51
CA TYR A 82 7.05 18.33 2.24
C TYR A 82 7.88 17.64 1.16
N ASP A 83 9.19 17.90 1.10
CA ASP A 83 10.07 17.33 0.09
C ASP A 83 10.24 15.82 0.29
N THR A 84 10.43 15.38 1.53
CA THR A 84 10.49 13.95 1.89
C THR A 84 9.14 13.28 1.61
N GLN A 85 8.03 13.93 1.99
CA GLN A 85 6.69 13.42 1.69
C GLN A 85 6.50 13.19 0.19
N LYS A 86 6.84 14.18 -0.64
CA LYS A 86 6.73 14.11 -2.11
C LYS A 86 7.59 12.99 -2.68
N LYS A 87 8.86 12.88 -2.24
CA LYS A 87 9.77 11.81 -2.69
C LYS A 87 9.24 10.42 -2.32
N LEU A 88 8.75 10.24 -1.10
CA LEU A 88 8.18 8.97 -0.65
C LEU A 88 6.92 8.59 -1.43
N ILE A 89 6.03 9.55 -1.70
CA ILE A 89 4.83 9.31 -2.50
C ILE A 89 5.21 8.88 -3.92
N ASN A 90 6.12 9.60 -4.58
CA ASN A 90 6.57 9.22 -5.93
C ASN A 90 7.17 7.81 -5.93
N LEU A 91 8.06 7.53 -4.97
CA LEU A 91 8.71 6.23 -4.84
C LEU A 91 7.73 5.06 -4.72
N ILE A 92 6.70 5.17 -3.86
CA ILE A 92 5.72 4.08 -3.71
C ILE A 92 4.88 3.90 -4.98
N TYR A 93 4.65 4.94 -5.77
CA TYR A 93 3.92 4.82 -7.04
C TYR A 93 4.80 4.25 -8.16
N ASP A 94 6.07 4.64 -8.24
CA ASP A 94 7.03 4.20 -9.27
C ASP A 94 7.40 2.72 -9.17
N TYR A 95 7.33 2.17 -7.96
CA TYR A 95 7.67 0.77 -7.66
C TYR A 95 6.43 -0.09 -7.45
N SER A 96 5.28 0.28 -7.99
CA SER A 96 4.04 -0.44 -7.74
C SER A 96 3.35 -0.91 -9.01
N LYS A 97 2.74 -2.10 -8.91
CA LYS A 97 1.91 -2.69 -9.96
C LYS A 97 0.60 -3.21 -9.37
N TYR A 98 -0.40 -3.36 -10.23
CA TYR A 98 -1.64 -4.02 -9.84
C TYR A 98 -1.36 -5.51 -9.61
N ARG A 99 -1.80 -6.03 -8.46
CA ARG A 99 -1.72 -7.44 -8.09
C ARG A 99 -3.10 -7.98 -7.76
#